data_AF-A0A954VPQ9-F1
#
_entry.id   AF-A0A954VPQ9-F1
#
_cell.length_a   1.000
_cell.length_b   1.000
_cell.length_c   1.000
_cell.angle_alpha   90.00
_cell.angle_beta   90.00
_cell.angle_gamma   90.00
#
_symmetry.space_group_name_H-M   'P 1'
#
loop_
_entity.id
_entity.type
_entity.pdbx_description
1 polymer ?
#
loop_
_entity_poly.entity_id
_entity_poly.type
_entity_poly.pdbx_seq_one_letter_code
_entity_poly.pdbx_strand_id
1 'polypeptide(L)'
;MNEAPSDSPADLNPARQMSWRAYMAVFVMGAYLGILFTKTEVARWERIHQMFLFREVRMYLIISVAIVVAMASMWLMRLLRVRTMEGLPIRYVPKPFHWGITFGGLMFGAGWAITGSCPGPIYAQIGAGEPLALITLLGALLGMYSYAALKPRLPH
;
A
#
# COMPACT_ATOMS: atom_id res chain seq x y z
N MET A 1 20.94 -35.00 11.47
CA MET A 1 19.78 -34.70 12.34
C MET A 1 20.16 -33.46 13.13
N ASN A 2 19.83 -32.22 12.76
CA ASN A 2 18.67 -31.71 12.04
C ASN A 2 19.11 -30.48 11.23
N GLU A 3 18.85 -30.51 9.92
CA GLU A 3 19.09 -29.39 9.01
C GLU A 3 18.19 -28.21 9.40
N ALA A 4 18.81 -27.07 9.67
CA ALA A 4 18.12 -25.78 9.73
C ALA A 4 17.55 -25.45 8.34
N PRO A 5 16.28 -25.01 8.22
CA PRO A 5 15.75 -24.57 6.93
C PRO A 5 16.45 -23.28 6.54
N SER A 6 17.45 -23.40 5.67
CA SER A 6 18.07 -22.28 4.96
C SER A 6 17.06 -21.73 3.95
N ASP A 7 16.31 -20.70 4.35
CA ASP A 7 15.53 -19.88 3.41
C ASP A 7 16.49 -19.09 2.52
N SER A 8 16.93 -19.76 1.46
CA SER A 8 17.63 -19.15 0.34
C SER A 8 16.64 -18.26 -0.43
N PRO A 9 17.01 -17.03 -0.83
CA PRO A 9 16.15 -16.13 -1.61
C PRO A 9 15.77 -16.64 -3.01
N ALA A 10 16.05 -17.91 -3.33
CA ALA A 10 15.77 -18.59 -4.58
C ALA A 10 14.34 -19.14 -4.72
N ASP A 11 13.55 -19.20 -3.64
CA ASP A 11 12.16 -19.70 -3.66
C ASP A 11 11.11 -18.62 -4.01
N LEU A 12 11.53 -17.36 -4.16
CA LEU A 12 10.72 -16.34 -4.81
C LEU A 12 10.80 -16.55 -6.32
N ASN A 13 10.07 -17.53 -6.84
CA ASN A 13 9.79 -17.60 -8.27
C ASN A 13 8.71 -16.56 -8.61
N PRO A 14 9.05 -15.38 -9.17
CA PRO A 14 8.05 -14.38 -9.57
C PRO A 14 7.16 -14.88 -10.72
N ALA A 15 7.48 -16.04 -11.31
CA ALA A 15 6.71 -16.70 -12.36
C ALA A 15 5.80 -17.81 -11.82
N ARG A 16 5.30 -17.71 -10.57
CA ARG A 16 4.13 -18.51 -10.19
C ARG A 16 2.99 -18.05 -11.08
N GLN A 17 2.68 -18.84 -12.11
CA GLN A 17 1.64 -18.58 -13.10
C GLN A 17 0.34 -18.24 -12.36
N MET A 18 0.07 -16.94 -12.26
CA MET A 18 -1.13 -16.42 -11.66
C MET A 18 -2.28 -16.89 -12.55
N SER A 19 -3.07 -17.85 -12.07
CA SER A 19 -4.21 -18.40 -12.82
C SER A 19 -5.07 -17.26 -13.36
N TRP A 20 -5.66 -17.41 -14.55
CA TRP A 20 -6.61 -16.44 -15.13
C TRP A 20 -7.67 -15.96 -14.11
N ARG A 21 -8.09 -16.86 -13.21
CA ARG A 21 -9.00 -16.56 -12.09
C ARG A 21 -8.46 -15.51 -11.13
N ALA A 22 -7.15 -15.53 -10.85
CA ALA A 22 -6.50 -14.56 -9.98
C ALA A 22 -6.30 -13.21 -10.68
N TYR A 23 -6.04 -13.17 -11.99
CA TYR A 23 -6.10 -11.91 -12.75
C TYR A 23 -7.50 -11.29 -12.73
N MET A 24 -8.53 -12.11 -12.95
CA MET A 24 -9.93 -11.66 -12.85
C MET A 24 -10.27 -11.18 -11.43
N ALA A 25 -9.83 -11.90 -10.39
CA ALA A 25 -10.05 -11.49 -9.01
C ALA A 25 -9.35 -10.16 -8.67
N VAL A 26 -8.10 -9.97 -9.11
CA VAL A 26 -7.36 -8.71 -8.93
C VAL A 26 -8.05 -7.57 -9.69
N PHE A 27 -8.52 -7.82 -10.91
CA PHE A 27 -9.25 -6.83 -11.70
C PHE A 27 -10.57 -6.43 -11.03
N VAL A 28 -11.37 -7.39 -10.57
CA VAL A 28 -12.64 -7.14 -9.85
C VAL A 28 -12.38 -6.40 -8.54
N MET A 29 -11.35 -6.79 -7.79
CA MET A 29 -11.01 -6.13 -6.52
C MET A 29 -10.51 -4.70 -6.74
N GLY A 30 -9.72 -4.47 -7.81
CA GLY A 30 -9.28 -3.13 -8.21
C GLY A 30 -10.43 -2.25 -8.68
N ALA A 31 -11.36 -2.80 -9.48
CA ALA A 31 -12.56 -2.08 -9.91
C ALA A 31 -13.47 -1.74 -8.72
N TYR A 32 -13.65 -2.67 -7.78
CA TYR A 32 -14.41 -2.44 -6.55
C TYR A 32 -13.77 -1.33 -5.70
N LEU A 33 -12.45 -1.38 -5.51
CA LEU A 33 -11.70 -0.35 -4.78
C LEU A 33 -11.83 1.03 -5.46
N GLY A 34 -11.73 1.09 -6.78
CA GLY A 34 -11.93 2.31 -7.55
C GLY A 34 -13.34 2.89 -7.39
N ILE A 35 -14.38 2.07 -7.52
CA ILE A 35 -15.77 2.48 -7.30
C ILE A 35 -15.96 3.01 -5.87
N LEU A 36 -15.37 2.35 -4.87
CA LEU A 36 -15.44 2.77 -3.47
C LEU A 36 -14.83 4.16 -3.28
N PHE A 37 -13.67 4.43 -3.88
CA PHE A 37 -13.01 5.73 -3.81
C PHE A 37 -13.80 6.84 -4.53
N THR A 38 -14.37 6.55 -5.70
CA THR A 38 -15.20 7.50 -6.43
C THR A 38 -16.50 7.80 -5.68
N LYS A 39 -17.16 6.78 -5.12
CA LYS A 39 -18.42 6.92 -4.36
C LYS A 39 -18.24 7.65 -3.02
N THR A 40 -17.08 7.51 -2.39
CA THR A 40 -16.81 8.16 -1.10
C THR A 40 -16.37 9.61 -1.22
N GLU A 41 -16.14 10.11 -2.45
CA GLU A 41 -15.59 11.46 -2.72
C GLU A 41 -14.29 11.77 -1.94
N VAL A 42 -13.64 10.73 -1.40
CA VAL A 42 -12.38 10.78 -0.66
C VAL A 42 -11.23 11.22 -1.58
N ALA A 43 -11.45 11.15 -2.90
CA ALA A 43 -10.55 11.59 -3.94
C ALA A 43 -10.67 13.10 -4.28
N ARG A 44 -11.57 13.90 -3.70
CA ARG A 44 -11.56 15.34 -3.99
C ARG A 44 -10.49 16.08 -3.19
N TRP A 45 -9.69 16.87 -3.90
CA TRP A 45 -8.58 17.67 -3.35
C TRP A 45 -9.03 18.58 -2.18
N GLU A 46 -10.20 19.23 -2.28
CA GLU A 46 -10.71 20.09 -1.21
C GLU A 46 -10.96 19.34 0.11
N ARG A 47 -11.30 18.04 0.07
CA ARG A 47 -11.60 17.27 1.29
C ARG A 47 -10.33 16.94 2.08
N ILE A 48 -9.23 16.64 1.40
CA ILE A 48 -7.96 16.31 2.05
C ILE A 48 -7.31 17.57 2.64
N HIS A 49 -7.43 18.71 1.95
CA HIS A 49 -6.94 19.99 2.50
C HIS A 49 -7.76 20.45 3.72
N GLN A 50 -9.06 20.12 3.79
CA GLN A 50 -9.90 20.41 4.97
C GLN A 50 -9.71 19.42 6.13
N MET A 51 -9.12 18.24 5.88
CA MET A 51 -8.71 17.31 6.91
C MET A 51 -7.61 17.91 7.80
N PHE A 52 -6.58 18.51 7.20
CA PHE A 52 -5.49 19.17 7.93
C PHE A 52 -5.90 20.47 8.62
N LEU A 53 -7.02 21.08 8.21
CA LEU A 53 -7.60 22.26 8.86
C LEU A 53 -8.49 21.90 10.07
N PHE A 54 -8.50 20.63 10.51
CA PHE A 54 -9.26 20.10 11.66
C PHE A 54 -10.78 20.35 11.63
N ARG A 55 -11.38 20.67 10.47
CA ARG A 55 -12.83 20.93 10.36
C ARG A 55 -13.69 19.68 10.18
N GLU A 56 -13.11 18.56 9.73
CA GLU A 56 -13.85 17.35 9.34
C GLU A 56 -13.36 16.11 10.10
N VAL A 57 -13.89 15.89 11.31
CA VAL A 57 -13.59 14.70 12.16
C VAL A 57 -13.98 13.39 11.46
N ARG A 58 -14.89 13.45 10.48
CA ARG A 58 -15.46 12.29 9.79
C ARG A 58 -14.41 11.45 9.06
N MET A 59 -13.46 12.06 8.36
CA MET A 59 -12.45 11.30 7.62
C MET A 59 -11.42 10.65 8.56
N TYR A 60 -11.07 11.28 9.69
CA TYR A 60 -10.20 10.67 10.71
C TYR A 60 -10.85 9.44 11.34
N LEU A 61 -12.18 9.50 11.58
CA LEU A 61 -12.94 8.34 12.06
C LEU A 61 -12.98 7.21 11.02
N ILE A 62 -13.17 7.51 9.73
CA ILE A 62 -13.16 6.48 8.67
C ILE A 62 -11.79 5.78 8.59
N ILE A 63 -10.70 6.53 8.59
CA ILE A 63 -9.34 5.97 8.52
C ILE A 63 -9.04 5.13 9.78
N SER A 64 -9.35 5.64 10.97
CA SER A 64 -9.10 4.92 12.22
C SER A 64 -9.91 3.62 12.31
N VAL A 65 -11.20 3.64 11.96
CA VAL A 65 -12.03 2.43 11.90
C VAL A 65 -11.49 1.45 10.87
N ALA A 66 -11.06 1.92 9.69
CA ALA A 66 -10.46 1.05 8.68
C ALA A 66 -9.18 0.36 9.20
N ILE A 67 -8.31 1.08 9.93
CA ILE A 67 -7.12 0.51 10.56
C ILE A 67 -7.49 -0.53 11.62
N VAL A 68 -8.46 -0.24 12.48
CA VAL A 68 -8.94 -1.18 13.50
C VAL A 68 -9.53 -2.44 12.86
N VAL A 69 -10.35 -2.29 11.82
CA VAL A 69 -10.92 -3.42 11.07
C VAL A 69 -9.82 -4.24 10.40
N ALA A 70 -8.81 -3.60 9.80
CA ALA A 70 -7.66 -4.28 9.20
C ALA A 70 -6.85 -5.06 10.25
N MET A 71 -6.59 -4.46 11.42
CA MET A 71 -5.91 -5.13 12.53
C MET A 71 -6.72 -6.30 13.07
N ALA A 72 -8.03 -6.12 13.30
CA ALA A 72 -8.93 -7.16 13.77
C ALA A 72 -9.03 -8.31 12.76
N SER A 73 -9.13 -8.00 11.46
CA SER A 73 -9.12 -8.99 10.38
C SER A 73 -7.81 -9.79 10.37
N MET A 74 -6.65 -9.12 10.44
CA MET A 74 -5.36 -9.81 10.54
C MET A 74 -5.24 -10.67 11.80
N TRP A 75 -5.74 -10.19 12.93
CA TRP A 75 -5.74 -10.93 14.18
C TRP A 75 -6.66 -12.16 14.12
N LEU A 76 -7.84 -12.02 13.52
CA LEU A 76 -8.77 -13.12 13.28
C LEU A 76 -8.19 -14.16 12.31
N MET A 77 -7.53 -13.73 11.24
CA MET A 77 -6.83 -14.63 10.30
C MET A 77 -5.69 -15.40 10.99
N ARG A 78 -4.97 -14.76 11.92
CA ARG A 78 -3.96 -15.44 12.76
C ARG A 78 -4.58 -16.49 13.69
N LEU A 79 -5.71 -16.17 14.30
CA LEU A 79 -6.40 -17.06 15.24
C LEU A 79 -7.02 -18.28 14.54
N LEU A 80 -7.63 -18.06 13.36
CA LEU A 80 -8.28 -19.10 12.57
C LEU A 80 -7.29 -19.95 11.75
N ARG A 81 -5.97 -19.65 11.78
CA ARG A 81 -4.94 -20.31 10.94
C ARG A 81 -5.42 -20.49 9.48
N VAL A 82 -6.05 -19.46 8.92
CA VAL A 82 -6.65 -19.56 7.58
C VAL A 82 -5.54 -19.87 6.58
N ARG A 83 -5.65 -21.03 5.92
CA ARG A 83 -4.74 -21.42 4.85
C ARG A 83 -5.02 -20.53 3.65
N THR A 84 -3.96 -20.08 3.00
CA THR A 84 -4.06 -19.46 1.67
C THR A 84 -4.76 -20.43 0.72
N MET A 85 -5.33 -19.94 -0.39
CA MET A 85 -6.02 -20.78 -1.41
C MET A 85 -5.13 -21.90 -2.01
N GLU A 86 -3.85 -22.00 -1.62
CA GLU A 86 -2.89 -23.05 -2.00
C GLU A 86 -2.27 -23.81 -0.82
N GLY A 87 -2.83 -23.72 0.40
CA GLY A 87 -2.39 -24.54 1.53
C GLY A 87 -1.03 -24.16 2.15
N LEU A 88 -0.39 -23.09 1.68
CA LEU A 88 0.86 -22.58 2.23
C LEU A 88 0.60 -21.80 3.53
N PRO A 89 1.38 -22.02 4.61
CA PRO A 89 1.31 -21.21 5.81
C PRO A 89 1.68 -19.76 5.49
N ILE A 90 0.92 -18.80 6.04
CA ILE A 90 1.23 -17.37 5.93
C ILE A 90 2.52 -17.12 6.71
N ARG A 91 3.65 -17.27 6.01
CA ARG A 91 4.98 -17.04 6.57
C ARG A 91 5.25 -15.55 6.49
N TYR A 92 4.96 -14.86 7.59
CA TYR A 92 5.31 -13.45 7.75
C TYR A 92 6.83 -13.34 7.79
N VAL A 93 7.46 -13.01 6.67
CA VAL A 93 8.88 -12.64 6.66
C VAL A 93 8.98 -11.27 7.34
N PRO A 94 9.60 -11.16 8.52
CA PRO A 94 9.78 -9.87 9.17
C PRO A 94 10.67 -9.01 8.28
N LYS A 95 10.19 -7.80 7.93
CA LYS A 95 11.05 -6.84 7.24
C LYS A 95 12.18 -6.44 8.18
N PRO A 96 13.45 -6.61 7.79
CA PRO A 96 14.57 -6.22 8.64
C PRO A 96 14.48 -4.72 8.88
N PHE A 97 14.46 -4.33 10.16
CA PHE A 97 14.41 -2.93 10.54
C PHE A 97 15.77 -2.30 10.27
N HIS A 98 15.82 -1.35 9.33
CA HIS A 98 17.02 -0.61 9.00
C HIS A 98 16.74 0.89 9.12
N TRP A 99 17.75 1.69 9.49
CA TRP A 99 17.61 3.14 9.65
C TRP A 99 17.07 3.85 8.40
N GLY A 100 17.34 3.29 7.21
CA GLY A 100 16.76 3.76 5.94
C GLY A 100 15.23 3.65 5.85
N ILE A 101 14.57 2.70 6.53
CA ILE A 101 13.10 2.60 6.54
C ILE A 101 12.50 3.77 7.32
N THR A 102 13.11 4.14 8.46
CA THR A 102 12.62 5.24 9.29
C THR A 102 12.74 6.58 8.55
N PHE A 103 13.91 6.85 7.94
CA PHE A 103 14.11 8.07 7.18
C PHE A 103 13.24 8.11 5.91
N GLY A 104 13.15 6.99 5.19
CA GLY A 104 12.27 6.86 4.02
C GLY A 104 10.78 7.02 4.37
N GLY A 105 10.35 6.44 5.50
CA GLY A 105 8.98 6.57 6.00
C GLY A 105 8.64 8.00 6.42
N LEU A 106 9.59 8.70 7.06
CA LEU A 106 9.45 10.11 7.40
C LEU A 106 9.34 10.99 6.16
N MET A 107 10.22 10.79 5.17
CA MET A 107 10.18 11.53 3.89
C MET A 107 8.90 11.23 3.10
N PHE A 108 8.46 9.97 3.07
CA PHE A 108 7.22 9.56 2.42
C PHE A 108 5.99 10.18 3.11
N GLY A 109 5.95 10.17 4.45
CA GLY A 109 4.89 10.79 5.22
C GLY A 109 4.84 12.31 5.06
N ALA A 110 6.01 12.97 5.06
CA ALA A 110 6.12 14.40 4.78
C ALA A 110 5.63 14.73 3.37
N GLY A 111 6.03 13.93 2.37
CA GLY A 111 5.54 14.04 1.00
C GLY A 111 4.02 13.92 0.92
N TRP A 112 3.44 12.92 1.59
CA TRP A 112 1.99 12.76 1.69
C TRP A 112 1.29 13.98 2.31
N ALA A 113 1.86 14.56 3.37
CA ALA A 113 1.29 15.73 4.04
C ALA A 113 1.32 16.99 3.17
N ILE A 114 2.34 17.14 2.32
CA ILE A 114 2.47 18.28 1.41
C ILE A 114 1.57 18.11 0.18
N THR A 115 1.55 16.91 -0.40
CA THR A 115 0.78 16.64 -1.63
C THR A 115 -0.68 16.29 -1.37
N GLY A 116 -1.07 16.02 -0.11
CA GLY A 116 -2.43 15.67 0.25
C GLY A 116 -2.96 14.46 -0.54
N SER A 117 -2.10 13.51 -0.91
CA SER A 117 -2.51 12.38 -1.74
C SER A 117 -1.75 11.11 -1.38
N CYS A 118 -2.48 10.01 -1.12
CA CYS A 118 -1.89 8.69 -0.91
C CYS A 118 -1.83 7.89 -2.21
N PRO A 119 -0.96 6.87 -2.29
CA PRO A 119 -0.84 6.04 -3.48
C PRO A 119 -2.18 5.44 -3.93
N GLY A 120 -3.13 5.15 -3.02
CA GLY A 120 -4.46 4.68 -3.37
C GLY A 120 -5.32 5.74 -4.09
N PRO A 121 -5.61 6.88 -3.44
CA PRO A 121 -6.41 7.95 -4.03
C PRO A 121 -5.80 8.60 -5.27
N ILE A 122 -4.47 8.64 -5.44
CA ILE A 122 -3.84 9.19 -6.67
C ILE A 122 -4.41 8.52 -7.92
N TYR A 123 -4.53 7.18 -7.93
CA TYR A 123 -5.08 6.45 -9.08
C TYR A 123 -6.58 6.73 -9.30
N ALA A 124 -7.35 6.86 -8.22
CA ALA A 124 -8.77 7.20 -8.31
C ALA A 124 -8.99 8.64 -8.81
N GLN A 125 -8.14 9.58 -8.38
CA GLN A 125 -8.17 10.99 -8.80
C GLN A 125 -7.86 11.15 -10.28
N ILE A 126 -6.88 10.41 -10.80
CA ILE A 126 -6.58 10.38 -12.24
C ILE A 126 -7.78 9.87 -13.02
N GLY A 127 -8.45 8.81 -12.52
CA GLY A 127 -9.69 8.31 -13.12
C GLY A 127 -10.86 9.29 -13.07
N ALA A 128 -10.86 10.24 -12.13
CA ALA A 128 -11.87 11.29 -12.00
C ALA A 128 -11.56 12.54 -12.83
N GLY A 129 -10.39 12.63 -13.48
CA GLY A 129 -10.01 13.75 -14.34
C GLY A 129 -9.29 14.90 -13.65
N GLU A 130 -8.76 14.71 -12.44
CA GLU A 130 -8.02 15.74 -11.70
C GLU A 130 -6.57 15.90 -12.22
N PRO A 131 -6.19 17.04 -12.81
CA PRO A 131 -4.86 17.23 -13.40
C PRO A 131 -3.75 17.29 -12.34
N LEU A 132 -4.05 17.73 -11.11
CA LEU A 132 -3.07 17.76 -10.02
C LEU A 132 -2.57 16.35 -9.65
N ALA A 133 -3.44 15.34 -9.72
CA ALA A 133 -3.08 13.97 -9.38
C ALA A 133 -2.01 13.42 -10.33
N LEU A 134 -2.05 13.80 -11.62
CA LEU A 134 -1.05 13.40 -12.60
C LEU A 134 0.35 13.96 -12.25
N ILE A 135 0.42 15.22 -11.81
CA ILE A 135 1.68 15.85 -11.41
C ILE A 135 2.25 15.16 -10.16
N THR A 136 1.41 14.85 -9.17
CA THR A 136 1.84 14.13 -7.97
C THR A 136 2.33 12.71 -8.28
N LEU A 137 1.67 12.02 -9.22
CA LEU A 137 2.09 10.69 -9.67
C LEU A 137 3.44 10.76 -10.37
N LEU A 138 3.65 11.72 -11.26
CA LEU A 138 4.94 11.92 -11.95
C LEU A 138 6.05 12.22 -10.94
N GLY A 139 5.81 13.09 -9.96
CA GLY A 139 6.76 13.36 -8.88
C GLY A 139 7.08 12.11 -8.05
N ALA A 140 6.07 11.31 -7.72
CA ALA A 140 6.26 10.05 -7.00
C ALA A 140 7.07 9.02 -7.82
N LEU A 141 6.80 8.91 -9.13
CA LEU A 141 7.54 8.03 -10.03
C LEU A 141 9.00 8.46 -10.16
N LEU A 142 9.27 9.75 -10.33
CA LEU A 142 10.63 10.30 -10.37
C LEU A 142 11.35 10.08 -9.03
N GLY A 143 10.66 10.28 -7.91
CA GLY A 143 11.18 9.98 -6.57
C GLY A 143 11.54 8.50 -6.38
N MET A 144 10.67 7.58 -6.80
CA MET A 144 10.95 6.15 -6.76
C MET A 144 12.09 5.76 -7.69
N TYR A 145 12.15 6.32 -8.90
CA TYR A 145 13.20 6.02 -9.87
C TYR A 145 14.57 6.53 -9.39
N SER A 146 14.63 7.76 -8.89
CA SER A 146 15.85 8.33 -8.30
C SER A 146 16.32 7.54 -7.08
N TYR A 147 15.40 7.11 -6.20
CA TYR A 147 15.73 6.23 -5.10
C TYR A 147 16.23 4.86 -5.59
N ALA A 148 15.59 4.26 -6.59
CA ALA A 148 16.03 2.99 -7.17
C ALA A 148 17.43 3.09 -7.82
N ALA A 149 17.73 4.21 -8.47
CA ALA A 149 19.04 4.48 -9.04
C ALA A 149 20.12 4.76 -7.98
N LEU A 150 19.73 5.36 -6.84
CA LEU A 150 20.64 5.65 -5.74
C LEU A 150 20.85 4.45 -4.80
N LYS A 151 19.88 3.54 -4.69
CA LYS A 151 19.93 2.29 -3.91
C LYS A 151 21.24 1.51 -4.03
N PRO A 152 21.85 1.29 -5.21
CA PRO A 152 23.13 0.60 -5.33
C PRO A 152 24.33 1.37 -4.74
N ARG A 153 24.19 2.65 -4.40
CA ARG A 153 25.23 3.49 -3.80
C ARG A 153 25.06 3.75 -2.30
N LEU A 154 23.98 3.28 -1.67
CA LEU A 154 23.83 3.42 -0.22
C LEU A 154 24.57 2.28 0.52
N PRO A 155 25.51 2.61 1.43
CA PRO A 155 26.06 1.63 2.35
C PRO A 155 24.92 1.13 3.25
N HIS A 156 24.87 -0.19 3.43
CA HIS A 156 23.76 -0.93 4.00
C HIS A 156 23.76 -0.80 5.53
#